data_AF-A0A353TG97-F1
#
_entry.id   AF-A0A353TG97-F1
#
_cell.length_a   1.000
_cell.length_b   1.000
_cell.length_c   1.000
_cell.angle_alpha   90.00
_cell.angle_beta   90.00
_cell.angle_gamma   90.00
#
_symmetry.space_group_name_H-M   'P 1'
#
loop_
_entity.id
_entity.type
_entity.pdbx_description
1 polymer ?
#
loop_
_entity_poly.entity_id
_entity_poly.type
_entity_poly.pdbx_seq_one_letter_code
_entity_poly.pdbx_strand_id
1 'polypeptide(L)'
;MKKGIISVLLFITVVLLASAQNKQKNLYDFTVIDIDGKKFDLSQFKGKKVMIVNVASKCGFTPQYELLQELYDEYKDTGFV
;
A
#
# COMPACT_ATOMS: atom_id res chain seq x y z
N MET A 1 -49.10 -2.47 -11.60
CA MET A 1 -48.33 -2.69 -10.35
C MET A 1 -47.15 -3.64 -10.53
N LYS A 2 -47.31 -4.87 -11.05
CA LYS A 2 -46.20 -5.86 -11.21
C LYS A 2 -45.02 -5.39 -12.08
N LYS A 3 -45.28 -4.68 -13.19
CA LYS A 3 -44.22 -4.15 -14.09
C LYS A 3 -43.33 -3.08 -13.44
N GLY A 4 -43.90 -2.26 -12.54
CA GLY A 4 -43.15 -1.27 -11.77
C GLY A 4 -42.26 -1.91 -10.70
N ILE A 5 -42.75 -2.97 -10.05
CA ILE A 5 -41.99 -3.74 -9.06
C ILE A 5 -40.78 -4.43 -9.72
N ILE A 6 -40.96 -5.02 -10.92
CA ILE A 6 -39.87 -5.66 -11.66
C ILE A 6 -38.80 -4.64 -12.07
N SER A 7 -39.21 -3.45 -12.54
CA SER A 7 -38.28 -2.39 -12.92
C SER A 7 -37.46 -1.87 -11.72
N VAL A 8 -38.12 -1.71 -10.56
CA VAL A 8 -37.46 -1.30 -9.31
C VAL A 8 -36.51 -2.37 -8.80
N LEU A 9 -36.89 -3.67 -8.84
CA LEU A 9 -36.00 -4.76 -8.47
C LEU A 9 -34.77 -4.85 -9.37
N LEU A 10 -34.95 -4.66 -10.68
CA LEU A 10 -33.86 -4.63 -11.67
C LEU A 10 -32.92 -3.45 -11.42
N PHE A 11 -33.46 -2.28 -11.10
CA PHE A 11 -32.67 -1.10 -10.79
C PHE A 11 -31.87 -1.27 -9.48
N ILE A 12 -32.47 -1.84 -8.44
CA ILE A 12 -31.81 -2.14 -7.17
C ILE A 12 -30.68 -3.16 -7.34
N THR A 13 -30.88 -4.21 -8.15
CA THR A 13 -29.82 -5.20 -8.44
C THR A 13 -28.67 -4.60 -9.25
N VAL A 14 -28.94 -3.71 -10.20
CA VAL A 14 -27.90 -2.99 -10.97
C VAL A 14 -27.09 -2.05 -10.05
N VAL A 15 -27.73 -1.34 -9.12
CA VAL A 15 -27.04 -0.46 -8.16
C VAL A 15 -26.19 -1.24 -7.16
N LEU A 16 -26.66 -2.39 -6.68
CA LEU A 16 -25.88 -3.29 -5.80
C LEU A 16 -24.62 -3.84 -6.50
N LEU A 17 -24.71 -4.18 -7.79
CA LEU A 17 -23.55 -4.63 -8.58
C LEU A 17 -22.54 -3.50 -8.85
N ALA A 18 -23.00 -2.26 -9.05
CA ALA A 18 -22.14 -1.10 -9.26
C ALA A 18 -21.32 -0.70 -8.01
N SER A 19 -21.76 -1.11 -6.82
CA SER A 19 -21.09 -0.82 -5.55
C SER A 19 -19.89 -1.74 -5.26
N ALA A 20 -19.71 -2.80 -6.05
CA ALA A 20 -18.89 -3.93 -5.63
C ALA A 20 -17.38 -3.77 -5.83
N GLN A 21 -16.85 -2.80 -6.59
CA GLN A 21 -15.44 -2.85 -6.99
C GLN A 21 -14.77 -1.48 -7.08
N ASN A 22 -14.16 -1.06 -5.97
CA ASN A 22 -12.92 -0.27 -6.04
C ASN A 22 -12.07 -0.55 -4.79
N LYS A 23 -11.52 -1.76 -4.68
CA LYS A 23 -10.51 -2.06 -3.64
C LYS A 23 -9.22 -1.35 -4.06
N GLN A 24 -9.03 -0.13 -3.55
CA GLN A 24 -7.76 0.58 -3.67
C GLN A 24 -6.65 -0.30 -3.09
N LYS A 25 -5.66 -0.62 -3.92
CA LYS A 25 -4.45 -1.30 -3.45
C LYS A 25 -3.71 -0.36 -2.51
N ASN A 26 -3.24 -0.90 -1.40
CA ASN A 26 -2.37 -0.19 -0.46
C ASN A 26 -0.99 -0.87 -0.41
N LEU A 27 -0.07 -0.27 0.33
CA LEU A 27 1.30 -0.77 0.50
C LEU A 27 1.36 -2.26 0.89
N TYR A 28 0.43 -2.72 1.72
CA TYR A 28 0.41 -4.05 2.30
C TYR A 28 -0.09 -5.14 1.35
N ASP A 29 -0.55 -4.78 0.15
CA ASP A 29 -0.95 -5.74 -0.89
C ASP A 29 0.25 -6.18 -1.76
N PHE A 30 1.46 -5.66 -1.51
CA PHE A 30 2.65 -5.91 -2.31
C PHE A 30 3.62 -6.89 -1.65
N THR A 31 4.21 -7.76 -2.47
CA THR A 31 5.39 -8.55 -2.14
C THR A 31 6.51 -8.16 -3.10
N VAL A 32 7.69 -7.86 -2.56
CA VAL A 32 8.88 -7.48 -3.32
C VAL A 32 9.97 -8.54 -3.17
N ILE A 33 11.05 -8.40 -3.94
CA ILE A 33 12.26 -9.20 -3.76
C ILE A 33 13.27 -8.33 -3.02
N ASP A 34 13.81 -8.84 -1.91
CA ASP A 34 14.83 -8.13 -1.13
C ASP A 34 16.21 -8.20 -1.80
N ILE A 35 17.21 -7.55 -1.18
CA ILE A 35 18.58 -7.48 -1.71
C ILE A 35 19.27 -8.86 -1.79
N ASP A 36 18.81 -9.83 -1.01
CA ASP A 36 19.30 -11.21 -0.99
C ASP A 36 18.54 -12.13 -1.96
N GLY A 37 17.58 -11.59 -2.72
CA GLY A 37 16.77 -12.35 -3.69
C GLY A 37 15.58 -13.09 -3.09
N LYS A 38 15.22 -12.85 -1.83
CA LYS A 38 14.08 -13.51 -1.16
C LYS A 38 12.80 -12.70 -1.31
N LYS A 39 11.65 -13.38 -1.25
CA LYS A 39 10.35 -12.71 -1.20
C LYS A 39 10.16 -12.00 0.14
N PHE A 40 9.76 -10.74 0.09
CA PHE A 40 9.51 -9.88 1.24
C PHE A 40 8.09 -9.30 1.15
N ASP A 41 7.20 -9.73 2.04
CA ASP A 41 5.81 -9.26 2.08
C ASP A 41 5.71 -7.94 2.86
N LEU A 42 5.29 -6.86 2.19
CA LEU A 42 5.16 -5.54 2.83
C LEU A 42 4.03 -5.47 3.86
N SER A 43 3.14 -6.48 3.90
CA SER A 43 2.10 -6.58 4.92
C SER A 43 2.64 -6.65 6.36
N GLN A 44 3.89 -7.05 6.55
CA GLN A 44 4.57 -7.07 7.84
C GLN A 44 4.77 -5.68 8.47
N PHE A 45 4.66 -4.60 7.68
CA PHE A 45 4.77 -3.24 8.16
C PHE A 45 3.45 -2.61 8.60
N LYS A 46 2.35 -3.38 8.66
CA LYS A 46 1.06 -2.87 9.15
C LYS A 46 1.20 -2.25 10.54
N GLY A 47 0.66 -1.04 10.70
CA GLY A 47 0.69 -0.28 11.95
C GLY A 47 1.99 0.49 12.19
N LYS A 48 2.96 0.43 11.26
CA LYS A 48 4.20 1.20 11.31
C LYS A 48 4.11 2.44 10.42
N LYS A 49 4.96 3.44 10.71
CA LYS A 49 5.18 4.58 9.82
C LYS A 49 6.27 4.17 8.83
N VAL A 50 5.92 4.08 7.54
CA VAL A 50 6.84 3.54 6.52
C VAL A 50 7.31 4.65 5.57
N MET A 51 8.62 4.78 5.38
CA MET A 51 9.23 5.65 4.38
C MET A 51 9.90 4.81 3.28
N ILE A 52 9.48 5.02 2.03
CA ILE A 52 10.05 4.31 0.88
C ILE A 52 10.97 5.26 0.13
N VAL A 53 12.23 4.86 -0.05
CA VAL A 53 13.26 5.65 -0.75
C VAL A 53 13.83 4.83 -1.89
N ASN A 54 13.75 5.35 -3.11
CA ASN A 54 14.51 4.82 -4.23
C ASN A 54 15.94 5.36 -4.16
N VAL A 55 16.93 4.45 -4.16
CA VAL A 55 18.35 4.78 -3.95
C VAL A 55 19.21 4.35 -5.15
N ALA A 56 20.37 4.98 -5.29
CA ALA A 56 21.38 4.62 -6.29
C ALA A 56 22.80 4.90 -5.75
N SER A 57 23.74 3.98 -6.01
CA SER A 57 25.08 4.03 -5.40
C SER A 57 26.06 5.04 -6.04
N LYS A 58 25.76 5.54 -7.23
CA LYS A 58 26.61 6.49 -7.98
C LYS A 58 25.85 7.78 -8.31
N CYS A 59 25.02 8.24 -7.38
CA CYS A 59 24.22 9.44 -7.52
C CYS A 59 24.85 10.58 -6.72
N GLY A 60 24.68 11.84 -7.16
CA GLY A 60 25.09 13.00 -6.36
C GLY A 60 24.39 13.07 -4.99
N PHE A 61 23.24 12.40 -4.84
CA PHE A 61 22.51 12.29 -3.58
C PHE A 61 22.93 11.09 -2.73
N THR A 62 23.90 10.26 -3.14
CA THR A 62 24.36 9.11 -2.33
C THR A 62 24.77 9.48 -0.89
N PRO A 63 25.36 10.66 -0.58
CA PRO A 63 25.61 11.06 0.81
C PRO A 63 24.36 11.09 1.71
N GLN A 64 23.14 11.10 1.15
CA GLN A 64 21.90 11.05 1.92
C GLN A 64 21.76 9.79 2.78
N TYR A 65 22.50 8.70 2.51
CA TYR A 65 22.45 7.49 3.31
C TYR A 65 22.76 7.75 4.79
N GLU A 66 23.68 8.67 5.10
CA GLU A 66 24.02 9.04 6.48
C GLU A 66 22.81 9.64 7.19
N LEU A 67 22.13 10.60 6.55
CA LEU A 67 20.92 11.23 7.10
C LEU A 67 19.75 10.25 7.22
N LEU A 68 19.61 9.32 6.28
CA LEU A 68 18.60 8.26 6.34
C LEU A 68 18.86 7.31 7.53
N GLN A 69 20.13 7.00 7.81
CA GLN A 69 20.52 6.19 8.96
C GLN A 69 20.25 6.92 10.27
N GLU A 70 20.62 8.21 10.37
CA GLU A 70 20.32 9.05 11.54
C GLU A 70 18.82 9.11 11.83
N LEU A 71 18.00 9.36 10.81
CA LEU A 71 16.54 9.38 10.94
C LEU A 71 15.99 8.02 11.42
N TYR A 72 16.49 6.92 10.86
CA TYR A 72 16.07 5.58 11.28
C TYR A 72 16.46 5.31 12.74
N ASP A 73 17.69 5.63 13.14
CA ASP A 73 18.16 5.44 14.51
C ASP A 73 17.38 6.26 15.53
N GLU A 74 16.93 7.46 15.16
CA GLU A 74 16.10 8.32 16.01
C GLU A 74 14.69 7.74 16.24
N TYR A 75 14.07 7.15 15.20
CA TYR A 75 12.64 6.80 15.24
C TYR A 75 12.31 5.31 15.24
N LYS A 76 13.27 4.40 15.02
CA LYS A 76 13.02 2.94 14.91
C LYS A 76 12.27 2.36 16.12
N ASP A 77 12.58 2.83 17.33
CA ASP A 77 11.95 2.35 18.56
C ASP A 77 10.51 2.86 18.74
N THR A 78 10.10 3.84 17.94
CA THR A 78 8.72 4.37 17.90
C THR A 78 7.90 3.82 16.73
N GLY A 79 8.40 2.79 16.06
CA GLY A 79 7.69 2.11 14.97
C GLY A 79 7.85 2.77 13.60
N PHE A 80 8.93 3.51 13.37
CA PHE A 80 9.34 3.98 12.05
C PHE A 80 10.17 2.92 11.31
N VAL A 81 9.94 2.75 10.01
CA VAL A 81 10.64 1.83 9.11
C VAL A 81 10.89 2.50 7.76
#